data_AF-A0A087UYF0-F1
#
_entry.id   AF-A0A087UYF0-F1
#
_cell.length_a   1.000
_cell.length_b   1.000
_cell.length_c   1.000
_cell.angle_alpha   90.00
_cell.angle_beta   90.00
_cell.angle_gamma   90.00
#
_symmetry.space_group_name_H-M   'P 1'
#
loop_
_entity.id
_entity.type
_entity.pdbx_description
1 polymer ?
#
loop_
_entity_poly.entity_id
_entity_poly.type
_entity_poly.pdbx_seq_one_letter_code
_entity_poly.pdbx_strand_id
1 'polypeptide(L)'
;MGTVIHELGHALGFYHEQNRSDRDEYLIIYWENIKEGLEDQFFLLKPQQNRLLTDFDYDSIMLYGEYTFSKQRGVLKTMAAKKGNKRLLEVTQKG
;
A
#
# COMPACT_ATOMS: atom_id res chain seq x y z
N MET A 1 13.00 11.75 1.87
CA MET A 1 13.71 11.18 0.71
C MET A 1 12.94 10.03 0.06
N GLY A 2 12.14 9.28 0.84
CA GLY A 2 11.31 8.20 0.31
C GLY A 2 10.39 8.53 -0.88
N THR A 3 9.79 9.72 -0.92
CA THR A 3 8.92 10.13 -2.05
C THR A 3 9.64 10.16 -3.40
N VAL A 4 10.89 10.63 -3.46
CA VAL A 4 11.63 10.67 -4.73
C VAL A 4 11.92 9.24 -5.24
N ILE A 5 12.24 8.32 -4.33
CA ILE A 5 12.47 6.92 -4.66
C ILE A 5 11.16 6.23 -5.07
N HIS A 6 10.04 6.56 -4.44
CA HIS A 6 8.71 6.07 -4.80
C HIS A 6 8.34 6.43 -6.24
N GLU A 7 8.49 7.70 -6.62
CA GLU A 7 8.20 8.15 -7.99
C GLU A 7 9.16 7.54 -9.01
N LEU A 8 10.44 7.37 -8.64
CA LEU A 8 11.40 6.66 -9.48
C LEU A 8 11.00 5.18 -9.67
N GLY A 9 10.46 4.53 -8.62
CA GLY A 9 9.90 3.19 -8.70
C GLY A 9 8.79 3.10 -9.74
N HIS A 10 7.85 4.04 -9.73
CA HIS A 10 6.82 4.14 -10.77
C HIS A 10 7.40 4.35 -12.18
N ALA A 11 8.41 5.20 -12.33
CA ALA A 11 9.08 5.43 -13.61
C ALA A 11 9.78 4.17 -14.15
N LEU A 12 10.24 3.28 -13.27
CA LEU A 12 10.82 1.98 -13.62
C LEU A 12 9.77 0.89 -13.88
N GLY A 13 8.48 1.19 -13.69
CA GLY A 13 7.37 0.26 -13.91
C GLY A 13 6.94 -0.52 -12.67
N PHE A 14 7.37 -0.13 -11.46
CA PHE A 14 6.86 -0.72 -10.24
C PHE A 14 5.47 -0.16 -9.90
N TYR A 15 4.56 -1.08 -9.58
CA TYR A 15 3.26 -0.74 -9.01
C TYR A 15 3.33 -0.73 -7.48
N HIS A 16 2.28 -0.23 -6.83
CA HIS A 16 2.26 -0.24 -5.37
C HIS A 16 2.09 -1.64 -4.81
N GLU A 17 2.75 -1.88 -3.68
CA GLU A 17 2.73 -3.18 -3.00
C GLU A 17 1.31 -3.54 -2.53
N GLN A 18 0.50 -2.55 -2.10
CA GLN A 18 -0.90 -2.81 -1.69
C GLN A 18 -1.84 -3.18 -2.85
N ASN A 19 -1.43 -2.96 -4.11
CA ASN A 19 -2.20 -3.37 -5.28
C ASN A 19 -1.78 -4.76 -5.79
N ARG A 20 -0.81 -5.44 -5.16
CA ARG A 20 -0.46 -6.79 -5.58
C ARG A 20 -1.67 -7.72 -5.50
N SER A 21 -1.77 -8.62 -6.47
CA SER A 21 -2.84 -9.62 -6.56
C SER A 21 -2.94 -10.55 -5.35
N ASP A 22 -1.85 -10.75 -4.60
CA ASP A 22 -1.76 -11.56 -3.38
C ASP A 22 -1.88 -10.74 -2.08
N ARG A 23 -2.10 -9.41 -2.15
CA ARG A 23 -2.04 -8.53 -0.97
C ARG A 23 -3.00 -8.93 0.14
N ASP A 24 -4.13 -9.57 -0.18
CA ASP A 24 -5.12 -10.02 0.81
C ASP A 24 -4.57 -11.10 1.74
N GLU A 25 -3.47 -11.76 1.41
CA GLU A 25 -2.77 -12.66 2.33
C GLU A 25 -1.98 -11.89 3.41
N TYR A 26 -1.60 -10.64 3.12
CA TYR A 26 -0.66 -9.85 3.91
C TYR A 26 -1.28 -8.64 4.60
N LEU A 27 -2.32 -8.05 4.00
CA LEU A 27 -2.97 -6.81 4.44
C LEU A 27 -4.46 -7.01 4.70
N ILE A 28 -5.01 -6.16 5.57
CA ILE A 28 -6.44 -5.92 5.73
C ILE A 28 -6.72 -4.52 5.20
N ILE A 29 -7.70 -4.37 4.32
CA ILE A 29 -8.18 -3.07 3.82
C ILE A 29 -9.51 -2.74 4.50
N TYR A 30 -9.60 -1.57 5.10
CA TYR A 30 -10.81 -1.02 5.73
C TYR A 30 -11.50 -0.07 4.75
N TRP A 31 -12.26 -0.64 3.82
CA TRP A 31 -12.92 0.10 2.73
C TRP A 31 -13.81 1.24 3.23
N GLU A 32 -14.50 1.01 4.35
CA GLU A 32 -15.37 1.98 5.01
C GLU A 32 -14.63 3.24 5.50
N ASN A 33 -13.31 3.14 5.72
CA ASN A 33 -12.46 4.22 6.19
C ASN A 33 -11.78 5.00 5.06
N ILE A 34 -11.86 4.52 3.82
CA ILE A 34 -11.27 5.17 2.63
C ILE A 34 -12.19 6.31 2.19
N LYS A 35 -11.63 7.46 1.84
CA LYS A 35 -12.39 8.58 1.27
C LYS A 35 -13.14 8.15 0.01
N GLU A 36 -14.38 8.60 -0.09
CA GLU A 36 -15.25 8.29 -1.23
C GLU A 36 -14.59 8.76 -2.55
N GLY A 37 -14.57 7.86 -3.54
CA GLY A 37 -13.96 8.10 -4.85
C GLY A 37 -12.46 7.79 -4.93
N LEU A 38 -11.84 7.29 -3.85
CA LEU A 38 -10.42 6.88 -3.81
C LEU A 38 -10.24 5.39 -3.53
N GLU A 39 -11.30 4.59 -3.62
CA GLU A 39 -11.25 3.14 -3.43
C GLU A 39 -10.41 2.45 -4.51
N ASP A 40 -10.37 3.01 -5.71
CA ASP A 40 -9.60 2.52 -6.85
C ASP A 40 -8.10 2.41 -6.56
N GLN A 41 -7.57 3.28 -5.69
CA GLN A 41 -6.19 3.27 -5.23
C GLN A 41 -5.80 1.97 -4.47
N PHE A 42 -6.78 1.18 -4.03
CA PHE A 42 -6.58 -0.06 -3.27
C PHE A 42 -7.02 -1.32 -4.03
N PHE A 43 -7.44 -1.17 -5.30
CA PHE A 43 -7.85 -2.32 -6.11
C PHE A 43 -6.66 -3.22 -6.46
N LEU A 44 -6.91 -4.51 -6.53
CA LEU A 44 -5.91 -5.50 -6.92
C LEU A 44 -5.58 -5.34 -8.40
N LEU A 45 -4.30 -5.41 -8.72
CA LEU A 45 -3.83 -5.65 -10.08
C LEU A 45 -4.28 -7.04 -10.53
N LYS A 46 -4.58 -7.17 -11.82
CA LYS A 46 -4.84 -8.48 -12.39
C LYS A 46 -3.55 -9.32 -12.31
N PRO A 47 -3.63 -10.65 -12.11
CA PRO A 47 -2.44 -11.51 -12.05
C PRO A 47 -1.51 -11.37 -13.26
N GLN A 48 -2.03 -11.03 -14.44
CA GLN A 48 -1.23 -10.81 -15.65
C GLN A 48 -0.44 -9.49 -15.63
N GLN A 49 -0.88 -8.51 -14.82
CA GLN A 49 -0.24 -7.20 -14.66
C GLN A 49 0.80 -7.19 -13.54
N ASN A 50 0.85 -8.24 -12.72
CA ASN A 50 1.68 -8.31 -11.53
C ASN A 50 2.47 -9.62 -11.49
N ARG A 51 3.76 -9.58 -11.85
CA ARG A 51 4.67 -10.72 -11.65
C ARG A 51 5.17 -10.69 -10.22
N LEU A 52 4.69 -11.62 -9.39
CA LEU A 52 5.15 -11.85 -8.01
C LEU A 52 6.55 -12.46 -8.02
N LEU A 53 7.58 -11.65 -8.31
CA LEU A 53 8.98 -12.09 -8.35
C LEU A 53 9.64 -12.10 -6.97
N THR A 54 8.99 -11.48 -5.98
CA THR A 54 9.48 -11.32 -4.62
C THR A 54 8.37 -11.56 -3.60
N ASP A 55 8.76 -11.92 -2.39
CA ASP A 55 7.86 -11.93 -1.23
C ASP A 55 7.26 -10.54 -0.98
N PHE A 56 6.14 -10.50 -0.25
CA PHE A 56 5.49 -9.24 0.10
C PHE A 56 6.35 -8.44 1.11
N ASP A 57 6.69 -7.22 0.74
CA ASP A 57 7.53 -6.34 1.57
C ASP A 57 6.71 -5.24 2.26
N TYR A 58 6.48 -5.41 3.56
CA TYR A 58 5.79 -4.42 4.41
C TYR A 58 6.54 -3.09 4.57
N ASP A 59 7.86 -3.06 4.34
CA ASP A 59 8.67 -1.85 4.42
C ASP A 59 8.96 -1.25 3.04
N SER A 60 8.42 -1.86 1.98
CA SER A 60 8.56 -1.41 0.60
C SER A 60 8.25 0.08 0.49
N ILE A 61 9.13 0.81 -0.21
CA ILE A 61 8.89 2.22 -0.52
C ILE A 61 7.64 2.41 -1.38
N MET A 62 7.21 1.36 -2.09
CA MET A 62 6.01 1.32 -2.92
C MET A 62 4.74 0.95 -2.14
N LEU A 63 4.84 0.62 -0.84
CA LEU A 63 3.67 0.39 0.00
C LEU A 63 3.21 1.70 0.66
N TYR A 64 1.91 1.99 0.58
CA TYR A 64 1.31 3.12 1.30
C TYR A 64 1.36 2.99 2.83
N GLY A 65 1.00 4.06 3.53
CA GLY A 65 0.86 4.06 4.99
C GLY A 65 -0.54 3.66 5.45
N GLU A 66 -0.66 3.27 6.73
CA GLU A 66 -1.91 2.79 7.31
C GLU A 66 -3.07 3.81 7.32
N TYR A 67 -2.79 5.10 7.06
CA TYR A 67 -3.78 6.18 7.01
C TYR A 67 -3.88 6.86 5.63
N THR A 68 -3.18 6.36 4.62
CA THR A 68 -3.22 6.94 3.27
C THR A 68 -4.67 6.89 2.74
N PHE A 69 -5.17 8.01 2.20
CA PHE A 69 -6.56 8.21 1.76
C PHE A 69 -7.66 7.98 2.81
N SER A 70 -7.32 8.03 4.10
CA SER A 70 -8.31 7.93 5.18
C SER A 70 -9.29 9.11 5.24
N LYS A 71 -10.56 8.83 5.54
CA LYS A 71 -11.58 9.83 5.91
C LYS A 71 -11.16 10.68 7.11
N GLN A 72 -10.42 10.10 8.06
CA GLN A 72 -9.89 10.79 9.25
C GLN A 72 -8.47 10.30 9.56
N ARG A 73 -7.48 10.98 8.97
CA ARG A 73 -6.06 10.64 9.09
C ARG A 73 -5.61 10.64 10.56
N GLY A 74 -4.90 9.59 10.98
CA GLY A 74 -4.43 9.41 12.36
C GLY A 74 -5.43 8.74 13.30
N VAL A 75 -6.69 8.57 12.89
CA VAL A 75 -7.74 7.90 13.68
C VAL A 75 -8.21 6.64 12.96
N LEU A 76 -8.71 6.78 11.72
CA LEU A 76 -9.26 5.68 10.95
C LEU A 76 -8.22 5.10 10.00
N LYS A 77 -7.74 3.89 10.27
CA LYS A 77 -6.81 3.21 9.37
C LYS A 77 -7.53 2.77 8.10
N THR A 78 -6.92 2.97 6.93
CA THR A 78 -7.40 2.43 5.65
C THR A 78 -6.82 1.05 5.36
N MET A 79 -5.67 0.74 5.95
CA MET A 79 -5.10 -0.60 5.87
C MET A 79 -4.23 -0.97 7.06
N ALA A 80 -4.09 -2.26 7.34
CA ALA A 80 -3.23 -2.80 8.39
C ALA A 80 -2.54 -4.09 7.95
N ALA A 81 -1.35 -4.36 8.49
CA ALA A 81 -0.65 -5.61 8.29
C ALA A 81 -1.32 -6.76 9.06
N LYS A 82 -1.51 -7.92 8.41
CA LYS A 82 -1.92 -9.16 9.09
C LYS A 82 -0.81 -9.73 9.97
N LYS A 83 0.45 -9.47 9.62
CA LYS A 83 1.62 -9.95 10.36
C LYS A 83 1.92 -9.05 11.57
N GLY A 84 1.59 -9.55 12.76
CA GLY A 84 2.19 -9.15 14.04
C GLY A 84 2.15 -7.66 14.40
N ASN A 85 0.96 -7.03 14.39
CA ASN A 85 0.77 -5.60 14.71
C ASN A 85 1.74 -4.64 14.00
N LYS A 86 2.31 -5.05 12.86
CA LYS A 86 3.30 -4.24 12.14
C LYS A 86 2.63 -2.97 11.64
N ARG A 87 3.25 -1.84 11.96
CA ARG A 87 2.80 -0.53 11.52
C ARG A 87 3.24 -0.28 10.09
N LEU A 88 2.29 0.11 9.23
CA LEU A 88 2.59 0.50 7.85
C LEU A 88 2.91 1.99 7.83
N LEU A 89 4.19 2.31 7.64
CA LEU A 89 4.69 3.68 7.62
C LEU A 89 4.27 4.41 6.35
N GLU A 90 4.06 5.73 6.45
CA GLU A 90 3.87 6.56 5.26
C GLU A 90 5.16 6.59 4.42
N VAL A 91 5.03 6.76 3.10
CA VAL A 91 6.17 6.82 2.16
C VAL A 91 7.20 7.87 2.59
N THR A 92 6.77 8.99 3.18
CA THR A 92 7.65 10.06 3.67
C THR A 92 8.49 9.65 4.89
N GLN A 93 8.05 8.64 5.63
CA GLN A 93 8.71 8.11 6.83
C GLN A 93 9.62 6.92 6.51
N LYS A 94 9.58 6.40 5.27
CA LYS A 94 10.45 5.34 4.78
C LYS A 94 11.69 5.99 4.18
N GLY A 95 12.86 5.68 4.72
CA GLY A 95 14.15 6.24 4.34
C GLY A 95 15.27 5.77 5.25
#